data_AF-A0A2W1F5Y5-F1
#
_entry.id   AF-A0A2W1F5Y5-F1
#
_cell.length_a   1.000
_cell.length_b   1.000
_cell.length_c   1.000
_cell.angle_alpha   90.00
_cell.angle_beta   90.00
_cell.angle_gamma   90.00
#
_symmetry.space_group_name_H-M   'P 1'
#
loop_
_entity.id
_entity.type
_entity.pdbx_description
1 polymer ?
#
loop_
_entity_poly.entity_id
_entity_poly.type
_entity_poly.pdbx_seq_one_letter_code
_entity_poly.pdbx_strand_id
1 'polypeptide(L)'
;MSDDDDFMQDSGDEEYDFEYEDDDEEQSGDVDIENKYYNAKQLKADDPEAAIDEFLGMPALEEEKSDWGFKGLKQAIKLEFKLARYDKAVEHYKELLTYVKSAVTRNYSEKSINNMLDFIEKAAEDVNAYRCMEKFYALTLDIFQSTNNERLWLKTNIKLARLWLDRKDYRQLTDKLRELHKACQLEDGSDDPSKGTYSLEVYSLEILMYAETRNNKRLKALYQRALKVKSAVPHPKIMGIIRECGGKMHMSEGKHPAV
;
A
#
# COMPACT_ATOMS: atom_id res chain seq x y z
N MET A 1 -48.06 -13.35 15.93
CA MET A 1 -46.93 -14.24 16.29
C MET A 1 -45.85 -13.88 15.29
N SER A 2 -45.12 -12.79 15.55
CA SER A 2 -43.93 -12.65 16.40
C SER A 2 -42.69 -13.11 15.66
N ASP A 3 -41.73 -12.18 15.61
CA ASP A 3 -40.45 -12.15 14.90
C ASP A 3 -39.44 -13.22 15.36
N ASP A 4 -38.25 -13.14 14.74
CA ASP A 4 -36.97 -13.82 14.95
C ASP A 4 -36.81 -15.13 14.14
N ASP A 5 -35.84 -15.27 13.23
CA ASP A 5 -34.41 -15.03 13.46
C ASP A 5 -33.70 -14.79 12.11
N ASP A 6 -33.65 -13.53 11.68
CA ASP A 6 -32.90 -13.06 10.49
C ASP A 6 -31.51 -12.59 10.98
N PHE A 7 -30.69 -13.54 11.46
CA PHE A 7 -29.33 -13.27 11.91
C PHE A 7 -28.39 -13.14 10.70
N MET A 8 -28.63 -12.09 9.91
CA MET A 8 -27.63 -11.54 9.00
C MET A 8 -26.54 -10.92 9.84
N GLN A 9 -25.50 -11.70 10.13
CA GLN A 9 -24.28 -11.21 10.74
C GLN A 9 -23.59 -10.29 9.73
N ASP A 10 -23.93 -9.01 9.84
CA ASP A 10 -23.24 -7.88 9.22
C ASP A 10 -21.75 -7.98 9.54
N SER A 11 -21.02 -8.65 8.65
CA SER A 11 -19.58 -8.59 8.60
C SER A 11 -19.24 -7.37 7.76
N GLY A 12 -19.66 -6.20 8.26
CA GLY A 12 -19.24 -4.92 7.72
C GLY A 12 -17.71 -4.91 7.68
N ASP A 13 -17.17 -4.41 6.58
CA ASP A 13 -15.81 -3.87 6.46
C ASP A 13 -15.65 -2.67 7.45
N GLU A 14 -16.01 -2.86 8.73
CA GLU A 14 -15.28 -2.23 9.80
C GLU A 14 -13.96 -2.98 9.88
N GLU A 15 -13.03 -2.55 9.02
CA GLU A 15 -11.60 -2.68 9.27
C GLU A 15 -11.33 -1.82 10.52
N TYR A 16 -11.81 -2.32 11.67
CA TYR A 16 -11.35 -1.99 13.01
C TYR A 16 -9.92 -2.52 13.03
N ASP A 17 -9.06 -1.72 12.40
CA ASP A 17 -7.61 -1.77 12.45
C ASP A 17 -7.26 -1.52 13.91
N PHE A 18 -7.37 -2.58 14.72
CA PHE A 18 -6.68 -2.66 15.98
C PHE A 18 -5.23 -2.37 15.61
N GLU A 19 -4.76 -1.17 15.96
CA GLU A 19 -3.34 -0.92 16.18
C GLU A 19 -2.91 -1.87 17.31
N TYR A 20 -2.76 -3.15 16.99
CA TYR A 20 -1.82 -3.99 17.69
C TYR A 20 -0.49 -3.31 17.41
N GLU A 21 -0.06 -2.47 18.36
CA GLU A 21 1.36 -2.27 18.56
C GLU A 21 1.94 -3.68 18.59
N ASP A 22 2.60 -4.08 17.50
CA ASP A 22 3.31 -5.36 17.42
C ASP A 22 4.38 -5.33 18.53
N ASP A 23 3.97 -5.78 19.72
CA ASP A 23 4.86 -6.39 20.71
C ASP A 23 5.25 -7.76 20.14
N ASP A 24 5.97 -7.75 19.01
CA ASP A 24 6.80 -8.88 18.62
C ASP A 24 7.95 -8.94 19.64
N GLU A 25 7.68 -9.58 20.78
CA GLU A 25 8.62 -9.96 21.83
C GLU A 25 9.57 -11.08 21.34
N GLU A 26 10.37 -10.82 20.30
CA GLU A 26 11.60 -11.60 20.09
C GLU A 26 12.79 -10.80 20.63
N GLN A 27 13.00 -10.98 21.94
CA GLN A 27 14.08 -10.41 22.74
C GLN A 27 15.44 -10.96 22.29
N SER A 28 16.29 -10.08 21.78
CA SER A 28 17.73 -10.25 21.95
C SER A 28 18.45 -8.90 22.01
N GLY A 29 19.03 -8.61 23.18
CA GLY A 29 20.43 -8.20 23.25
C GLY A 29 20.81 -6.74 23.07
N ASP A 30 20.15 -5.79 23.75
CA ASP A 30 20.85 -4.63 24.34
C ASP A 30 19.95 -3.89 25.34
N VAL A 31 20.09 -4.19 26.64
CA VAL A 31 19.24 -3.64 27.72
C VAL A 31 19.31 -2.10 27.74
N ASP A 32 20.44 -1.53 27.33
CA ASP A 32 20.63 -0.08 27.33
C ASP A 32 19.87 0.61 26.18
N ILE A 33 19.78 -0.01 24.99
CA ILE A 33 19.02 0.52 23.86
C ILE A 33 17.51 0.35 24.08
N GLU A 34 17.10 -0.77 24.66
CA GLU A 34 15.70 -1.02 25.03
C GLU A 34 15.19 0.03 26.03
N ASN A 35 15.97 0.31 27.09
CA ASN A 35 15.61 1.34 28.07
C ASN A 35 15.49 2.73 27.42
N LYS A 36 16.37 3.06 26.47
CA LYS A 36 16.26 4.31 25.69
C LYS A 36 15.00 4.35 24.85
N TYR A 37 14.61 3.24 24.22
CA TYR A 37 13.40 3.17 23.40
C TYR A 37 12.13 3.48 24.22
N TYR A 38 11.98 2.87 25.39
CA TYR A 38 10.81 3.14 26.23
C TYR A 38 10.80 4.55 26.80
N ASN A 39 11.97 5.10 27.14
CA ASN A 39 12.09 6.50 27.55
C ASN A 39 11.64 7.45 26.43
N ALA A 40 12.16 7.27 25.21
CA ALA A 40 11.74 8.04 24.04
C ALA A 40 10.23 7.90 23.77
N LYS A 41 9.64 6.72 24.01
CA LYS A 41 8.19 6.50 23.84
C LYS A 41 7.38 7.32 24.85
N GLN A 42 7.83 7.47 26.08
CA GLN A 42 7.19 8.33 27.09
C GLN A 42 7.28 9.81 26.71
N LEU A 43 8.44 10.23 26.19
CA LEU A 43 8.68 11.62 25.77
C LEU A 43 7.80 12.08 24.61
N LYS A 44 7.26 11.16 23.79
CA LYS A 44 6.40 11.51 22.64
C LYS A 44 5.23 12.42 22.97
N ALA A 45 4.64 12.25 24.16
CA ALA A 45 3.46 13.01 24.57
C ALA A 45 3.83 14.42 25.04
N ASP A 46 5.00 14.57 25.67
CA ASP A 46 5.44 15.80 26.32
C ASP A 46 6.32 16.65 25.39
N ASP A 47 7.30 16.02 24.73
CA ASP A 47 8.24 16.66 23.81
C ASP A 47 8.52 15.76 22.59
N PRO A 48 7.75 15.92 21.50
CA PRO A 48 7.92 15.11 20.31
C PRO A 48 9.24 15.38 19.56
N GLU A 49 9.88 16.54 19.78
CA GLU A 49 11.16 16.84 19.14
C GLU A 49 12.31 16.13 19.85
N ALA A 50 12.35 16.19 21.18
CA ALA A 50 13.32 15.44 21.97
C ALA A 50 13.16 13.92 21.78
N ALA A 51 11.92 13.45 21.66
CA ALA A 51 11.65 12.04 21.36
C ALA A 51 12.25 11.61 20.01
N ILE A 52 12.18 12.45 18.97
CA ILE A 52 12.80 12.16 17.66
C ILE A 52 14.32 12.02 17.83
N ASP A 53 14.97 12.94 18.53
CA ASP A 53 16.42 12.90 18.71
C ASP A 53 16.87 11.63 19.46
N GLU A 54 16.11 11.20 20.48
CA GLU A 54 16.36 9.93 21.17
C GLU A 54 16.17 8.72 20.25
N PHE A 55 15.09 8.68 19.44
CA PHE A 55 14.86 7.61 18.47
C PHE A 55 15.95 7.52 17.39
N LEU A 56 16.42 8.66 16.90
CA LEU A 56 17.52 8.73 15.92
C LEU A 56 18.89 8.45 16.56
N GLY A 57 19.02 8.62 17.87
CA GLY A 57 20.20 8.24 18.62
C GLY A 57 20.41 6.73 18.75
N MET A 58 19.36 5.92 18.61
CA MET A 58 19.45 4.46 18.74
C MET A 58 20.28 3.80 17.62
N PRO A 59 20.00 4.04 16.32
CA PRO A 59 20.84 3.52 15.23
C PRO A 59 22.33 3.83 15.36
N ALA A 60 22.69 4.97 15.94
CA ALA A 60 24.08 5.40 16.11
C ALA A 60 24.82 4.67 17.25
N LEU A 61 24.09 4.04 18.16
CA LEU A 61 24.64 3.26 19.27
C LEU A 61 24.86 1.79 18.90
N GLU A 62 24.28 1.34 17.79
CA GLU A 62 24.38 -0.03 17.31
C GLU A 62 25.67 -0.24 16.50
N GLU A 63 26.49 -1.23 16.89
CA GLU A 63 27.64 -1.66 16.08
C GLU A 63 27.19 -2.41 14.82
N GLU A 64 26.11 -3.20 14.94
CA GLU A 64 25.42 -3.86 13.83
C GLU A 64 23.94 -3.51 13.87
N LYS A 65 23.35 -3.26 12.70
CA LYS A 65 21.93 -2.91 12.55
C LYS A 65 21.05 -3.94 13.26
N SER A 66 20.29 -3.49 14.25
CA SER A 66 19.41 -4.35 15.05
C SER A 66 17.92 -4.01 14.86
N ASP A 67 17.05 -4.79 15.48
CA ASP A 67 15.61 -4.54 15.52
C ASP A 67 15.27 -3.24 16.27
N TRP A 68 16.08 -2.84 17.27
CA TRP A 68 15.85 -1.61 18.03
C TRP A 68 16.09 -0.35 17.20
N GLY A 69 17.16 -0.29 16.39
CA GLY A 69 17.39 0.79 15.44
C GLY A 69 16.28 0.89 14.40
N PHE A 70 15.76 -0.25 13.94
CA PHE A 70 14.60 -0.27 13.04
C PHE A 70 13.33 0.27 13.71
N LYS A 71 13.02 -0.17 14.94
CA LYS A 71 11.90 0.33 15.74
C LYS A 71 12.03 1.82 16.04
N GLY A 72 13.22 2.29 16.37
CA GLY A 72 13.54 3.71 16.60
C GLY A 72 13.26 4.56 15.37
N LEU A 73 13.88 4.21 14.23
CA LEU A 73 13.66 4.91 12.95
C LEU A 73 12.17 4.95 12.57
N LYS A 74 11.46 3.83 12.74
CA LYS A 74 10.01 3.74 12.48
C LYS A 74 9.23 4.78 13.28
N GLN A 75 9.55 4.96 14.56
CA GLN A 75 8.86 5.93 15.41
C GLN A 75 9.28 7.38 15.12
N ALA A 76 10.57 7.62 14.84
CA ALA A 76 11.08 8.93 14.44
C ALA A 76 10.36 9.43 13.18
N ILE A 77 10.28 8.60 12.13
CA ILE A 77 9.62 8.94 10.85
C ILE A 77 8.14 9.30 11.07
N LYS A 78 7.41 8.55 11.91
CA LYS A 78 6.01 8.86 12.22
C LYS A 78 5.85 10.23 12.88
N LEU A 79 6.73 10.57 13.82
CA LEU A 79 6.71 11.87 14.50
C LEU A 79 7.11 13.01 13.54
N GLU A 80 8.16 12.82 12.75
CA GLU A 80 8.61 13.80 11.77
C GLU A 80 7.53 14.09 10.73
N PHE A 81 6.79 13.07 10.29
CA PHE A 81 5.67 13.25 9.38
C PHE A 81 4.54 14.07 10.03
N LYS A 82 4.20 13.79 11.30
CA LYS A 82 3.20 14.57 12.07
C LYS A 82 3.62 16.02 12.29
N LEU A 83 4.93 16.28 12.44
CA LEU A 83 5.49 17.63 12.59
C LEU A 83 5.74 18.35 11.25
N ALA A 84 5.24 17.80 10.13
CA ALA A 84 5.45 18.32 8.77
C ALA A 84 6.93 18.45 8.35
N ARG A 85 7.83 17.67 8.97
CA ARG A 85 9.26 17.59 8.65
C ARG A 85 9.52 16.59 7.53
N TYR A 86 8.84 16.77 6.40
CA TYR A 86 8.78 15.79 5.32
C TYR A 86 10.15 15.43 4.72
N ASP A 87 11.05 16.40 4.55
CA ASP A 87 12.36 16.11 3.96
C ASP A 87 13.21 15.21 4.85
N LYS A 88 13.20 15.45 6.17
CA LYS A 88 13.87 14.57 7.15
C LYS A 88 13.23 13.19 7.22
N ALA A 89 11.90 13.13 7.21
CA ALA A 89 11.17 11.86 7.18
C ALA A 89 11.57 10.99 5.97
N VAL A 90 11.77 11.60 4.80
CA VAL A 90 12.26 10.89 3.59
C VAL A 90 13.71 10.41 3.77
N GLU A 91 14.58 11.20 4.39
CA GLU A 91 15.97 10.81 4.68
C GLU A 91 16.03 9.61 5.62
N HIS A 92 15.34 9.67 6.75
CA HIS A 92 15.29 8.56 7.71
C HIS A 92 14.54 7.34 7.14
N TYR A 93 13.55 7.53 6.26
CA TYR A 93 12.91 6.41 5.57
C TYR A 93 13.88 5.67 4.63
N LYS A 94 14.77 6.39 3.93
CA LYS A 94 15.83 5.74 3.15
C LYS A 94 16.75 4.93 4.04
N GLU A 95 17.09 5.44 5.22
CA GLU A 95 17.90 4.72 6.19
C GLU A 95 17.19 3.46 6.69
N LEU A 96 15.92 3.55 7.06
CA LEU A 96 15.08 2.41 7.46
C LEU A 96 15.04 1.32 6.39
N LEU A 97 14.94 1.69 5.10
CA LEU A 97 14.98 0.74 3.99
C LEU A 97 16.31 -0.01 3.86
N THR A 98 17.40 0.51 4.44
CA THR A 98 18.68 -0.22 4.47
C THR A 98 18.70 -1.34 5.52
N TYR A 99 17.82 -1.32 6.53
CA TYR A 99 17.65 -2.40 7.50
C TYR A 99 16.88 -3.58 6.87
N VAL A 100 15.95 -3.29 5.95
CA VAL A 100 15.15 -4.30 5.23
C VAL A 100 16.03 -5.28 4.45
N LYS A 101 17.23 -4.86 4.03
CA LYS A 101 18.16 -5.70 3.28
C LYS A 101 19.03 -6.61 4.16
N SER A 102 19.25 -6.26 5.42
CA SER A 102 20.34 -6.86 6.21
C SER A 102 19.99 -7.26 7.65
N ALA A 103 19.01 -6.61 8.28
CA ALA A 103 18.81 -6.69 9.73
C ALA A 103 17.50 -7.37 10.13
N VAL A 104 16.44 -7.22 9.33
CA VAL A 104 15.10 -7.70 9.66
C VAL A 104 14.61 -8.76 8.69
N THR A 105 13.76 -9.67 9.19
CA THR A 105 13.16 -10.70 8.34
C THR A 105 12.26 -10.08 7.26
N ARG A 106 12.09 -10.79 6.15
CA ARG A 106 11.29 -10.31 5.01
C ARG A 106 9.81 -10.08 5.37
N ASN A 107 9.24 -10.93 6.21
CA ASN A 107 7.84 -10.80 6.62
C ASN A 107 7.65 -9.61 7.57
N TYR A 108 8.58 -9.43 8.53
CA TYR A 108 8.53 -8.31 9.46
C TYR A 108 8.70 -6.96 8.75
N SER A 109 9.65 -6.88 7.81
CA SER A 109 9.85 -5.69 6.99
C SER A 109 8.65 -5.38 6.10
N GLU A 110 8.04 -6.38 5.47
CA GLU A 110 6.82 -6.20 4.68
C GLU A 110 5.67 -5.61 5.52
N LYS A 111 5.39 -6.20 6.68
CA LYS A 111 4.34 -5.71 7.59
C LYS A 111 4.63 -4.29 8.06
N SER A 112 5.86 -4.03 8.47
CA SER A 112 6.27 -2.69 8.94
C SER A 112 6.22 -1.62 7.85
N ILE A 113 6.61 -1.94 6.61
CA ILE A 113 6.51 -1.02 5.47
C ILE A 113 5.05 -0.73 5.14
N ASN A 114 4.19 -1.75 5.07
CA ASN A 114 2.76 -1.56 4.78
C ASN A 114 2.11 -0.66 5.84
N ASN A 115 2.29 -0.97 7.12
CA ASN A 115 1.76 -0.15 8.22
C ASN A 115 2.28 1.29 8.20
N MET A 116 3.52 1.51 7.73
CA MET A 116 4.06 2.86 7.56
C MET A 116 3.38 3.62 6.41
N LEU A 117 3.18 2.96 5.26
CA LEU A 117 2.50 3.56 4.12
C LEU A 117 1.03 3.86 4.45
N ASP A 118 0.34 2.97 5.17
CA ASP A 118 -1.03 3.18 5.66
C ASP A 118 -1.12 4.38 6.61
N PHE A 119 -0.17 4.49 7.55
CA PHE A 119 -0.10 5.64 8.46
C PHE A 119 0.09 6.96 7.71
N ILE A 120 1.02 6.99 6.74
CA ILE A 120 1.31 8.20 5.95
C ILE A 120 0.12 8.57 5.07
N GLU A 121 -0.54 7.60 4.46
CA GLU A 121 -1.75 7.81 3.65
C GLU A 121 -2.86 8.44 4.49
N LYS A 122 -3.14 7.92 5.69
CA LYS A 122 -4.13 8.46 6.62
C LYS A 122 -3.75 9.87 7.12
N ALA A 123 -2.46 10.14 7.31
CA ALA A 123 -1.96 11.41 7.83
C ALA A 123 -1.68 12.49 6.75
N ALA A 124 -1.73 12.14 5.46
CA ALA A 124 -1.40 13.07 4.38
C ALA A 124 -2.58 14.00 4.07
N GLU A 125 -2.54 15.22 4.62
CA GLU A 125 -3.59 16.22 4.41
C GLU A 125 -3.20 17.32 3.39
N ASP A 126 -1.91 17.65 3.29
CA ASP A 126 -1.44 18.75 2.46
C ASP A 126 -0.59 18.33 1.24
N VAL A 127 -0.38 19.26 0.30
CA VAL A 127 0.36 19.01 -0.95
C VAL A 127 1.79 18.51 -0.70
N ASN A 128 2.46 18.99 0.35
CA ASN A 128 3.81 18.57 0.69
C ASN A 128 3.81 17.18 1.34
N ALA A 129 2.81 16.87 2.18
CA ALA A 129 2.58 15.54 2.73
C ALA A 129 2.36 14.52 1.61
N TYR A 130 1.59 14.87 0.58
CA TYR A 130 1.41 14.02 -0.59
C TYR A 130 2.69 13.82 -1.42
N ARG A 131 3.49 14.87 -1.62
CA ARG A 131 4.80 14.73 -2.27
C ARG A 131 5.74 13.85 -1.46
N CYS A 132 5.67 13.94 -0.13
CA CYS A 132 6.40 13.06 0.77
C CYS A 132 5.94 11.61 0.60
N MET A 133 4.64 11.36 0.63
CA MET A 133 4.04 10.05 0.41
C MET A 133 4.47 9.44 -0.94
N GLU A 134 4.42 10.21 -2.03
CA GLU A 134 4.91 9.75 -3.35
C GLU A 134 6.39 9.35 -3.32
N LYS A 135 7.24 10.13 -2.63
CA LYS A 135 8.66 9.77 -2.43
C LYS A 135 8.81 8.47 -1.63
N PHE A 136 8.00 8.25 -0.59
CA PHE A 136 8.02 7.01 0.18
C PHE A 136 7.70 5.82 -0.70
N TYR A 137 6.58 5.85 -1.43
CA TYR A 137 6.22 4.81 -2.39
C TYR A 137 7.32 4.54 -3.42
N ALA A 138 7.91 5.59 -4.01
CA ALA A 138 8.99 5.44 -4.98
C ALA A 138 10.21 4.71 -4.40
N LEU A 139 10.63 5.07 -3.18
CA LEU A 139 11.74 4.42 -2.49
C LEU A 139 11.44 2.97 -2.12
N THR A 140 10.22 2.69 -1.64
CA THR A 140 9.78 1.32 -1.34
C THR A 140 9.84 0.43 -2.59
N LEU A 141 9.36 0.94 -3.72
CA LEU A 141 9.31 0.19 -4.98
C LEU A 141 10.71 -0.11 -5.53
N ASP A 142 11.65 0.83 -5.43
CA ASP A 142 13.05 0.62 -5.82
C ASP A 142 13.69 -0.52 -5.02
N ILE A 143 13.44 -0.56 -3.70
CA ILE A 143 13.93 -1.63 -2.83
C ILE A 143 13.30 -2.97 -3.18
N PHE A 144 11.98 -3.03 -3.40
CA PHE A 144 11.30 -4.26 -3.77
C PHE A 144 11.72 -4.80 -5.15
N GLN A 145 12.03 -3.91 -6.08
CA GLN A 145 12.62 -4.30 -7.36
C GLN A 145 14.03 -4.88 -7.18
N SER A 146 14.86 -4.25 -6.36
CA SER A 146 16.23 -4.74 -6.09
C SER A 146 16.27 -6.08 -5.33
N THR A 147 15.23 -6.39 -4.56
CA THR A 147 15.11 -7.63 -3.77
C THR A 147 14.35 -8.74 -4.50
N ASN A 148 14.04 -8.56 -5.79
CA ASN A 148 13.29 -9.48 -6.64
C ASN A 148 11.94 -9.90 -6.03
N ASN A 149 11.29 -9.00 -5.30
CA ASN A 149 10.04 -9.26 -4.62
C ASN A 149 8.85 -8.84 -5.49
N GLU A 150 8.66 -9.56 -6.60
CA GLU A 150 7.66 -9.23 -7.61
C GLU A 150 6.24 -9.12 -7.04
N ARG A 151 5.86 -10.00 -6.11
CA ARG A 151 4.55 -9.99 -5.45
C ARG A 151 4.29 -8.68 -4.71
N LEU A 152 5.22 -8.25 -3.85
CA LEU A 152 5.06 -7.00 -3.09
C LEU A 152 5.16 -5.78 -3.97
N TRP A 153 6.05 -5.85 -4.97
CA TRP A 153 6.17 -4.79 -5.96
C TRP A 153 4.85 -4.57 -6.70
N LEU A 154 4.17 -5.63 -7.14
CA LEU A 154 2.85 -5.54 -7.78
C LEU A 154 1.79 -4.97 -6.82
N LYS A 155 1.67 -5.53 -5.61
CA LYS A 155 0.69 -5.09 -4.60
C LYS A 155 0.87 -3.60 -4.25
N THR A 156 2.11 -3.16 -4.07
CA THR A 156 2.45 -1.78 -3.72
C THR A 156 2.16 -0.82 -4.89
N ASN A 157 2.49 -1.20 -6.13
CA ASN A 157 2.16 -0.38 -7.30
C ASN A 157 0.65 -0.29 -7.54
N ILE A 158 -0.12 -1.37 -7.29
CA ILE A 158 -1.58 -1.35 -7.41
C ILE A 158 -2.18 -0.40 -6.36
N LYS A 159 -1.67 -0.43 -5.12
CA LYS A 159 -2.07 0.52 -4.08
C LYS A 159 -1.78 1.97 -4.48
N LEU A 160 -0.59 2.25 -4.99
CA LEU A 160 -0.22 3.58 -5.50
C LEU A 160 -1.13 4.02 -6.67
N ALA A 161 -1.46 3.12 -7.60
CA ALA A 161 -2.38 3.40 -8.69
C ALA A 161 -3.80 3.73 -8.19
N ARG A 162 -4.28 3.03 -7.15
CA ARG A 162 -5.57 3.35 -6.51
C ARG A 162 -5.58 4.75 -5.91
N LEU A 163 -4.50 5.14 -5.23
CA LEU A 163 -4.35 6.49 -4.71
C LEU A 163 -4.40 7.57 -5.80
N TRP A 164 -3.74 7.35 -6.94
CA TRP A 164 -3.84 8.29 -8.06
C TRP A 164 -5.24 8.34 -8.68
N LEU A 165 -5.96 7.21 -8.71
CA LEU A 165 -7.35 7.18 -9.16
C LEU A 165 -8.26 8.01 -8.23
N ASP A 166 -8.17 7.81 -6.92
CA ASP A 166 -8.99 8.53 -5.93
C ASP A 166 -8.74 10.05 -5.97
N ARG A 167 -7.51 10.45 -6.28
CA ARG A 167 -7.09 11.86 -6.47
C ARG A 167 -7.35 12.41 -7.87
N LYS A 168 -7.85 11.58 -8.79
CA LYS A 168 -8.11 11.92 -10.20
C LYS A 168 -6.86 12.39 -10.97
N ASP A 169 -5.67 11.96 -10.55
CA ASP A 169 -4.44 12.17 -11.32
C ASP A 169 -4.31 11.11 -12.42
N TYR A 170 -5.12 11.28 -13.47
CA TYR A 170 -5.18 10.34 -14.57
C TYR A 170 -3.88 10.27 -15.38
N ARG A 171 -3.01 11.30 -15.29
CA ARG A 171 -1.74 11.31 -16.03
C ARG A 171 -0.77 10.31 -15.40
N GLN A 172 -0.52 10.44 -14.11
CA GLN A 172 0.36 9.51 -13.39
C GLN A 172 -0.22 8.09 -13.39
N LEU A 173 -1.54 7.97 -13.18
CA LEU A 173 -2.24 6.69 -13.23
C LEU A 173 -2.05 5.97 -14.57
N THR A 174 -2.20 6.68 -15.70
CA THR A 174 -2.08 6.05 -17.02
C THR A 174 -0.68 5.49 -17.24
N ASP A 175 0.36 6.22 -16.87
CA ASP A 175 1.74 5.75 -17.07
C ASP A 175 2.04 4.54 -16.17
N LYS A 176 1.53 4.53 -14.94
CA LYS A 176 1.65 3.38 -14.03
C LYS A 176 0.87 2.16 -14.47
N LEU A 177 -0.36 2.32 -14.97
CA LEU A 177 -1.16 1.20 -15.47
C LEU A 177 -0.47 0.50 -16.64
N ARG A 178 0.24 1.24 -17.50
CA ARG A 178 1.06 0.63 -18.58
C ARG A 178 2.20 -0.21 -18.03
N GLU A 179 2.85 0.24 -16.97
CA GLU A 179 3.92 -0.51 -16.29
C GLU A 179 3.37 -1.78 -15.63
N LEU A 180 2.25 -1.67 -14.92
CA LEU A 180 1.55 -2.79 -14.29
C LEU A 180 1.07 -3.83 -15.30
N HIS A 181 0.49 -3.40 -16.42
CA HIS A 181 0.08 -4.31 -17.50
C HIS A 181 1.25 -5.10 -18.06
N LYS A 182 2.41 -4.44 -18.27
CA LYS A 182 3.62 -5.13 -18.74
C LYS A 182 4.12 -6.15 -17.72
N ALA A 183 4.09 -5.81 -16.43
CA ALA A 183 4.51 -6.73 -15.38
C ALA A 183 3.58 -7.96 -15.24
N CYS A 184 2.32 -7.82 -15.65
CA CYS A 184 1.31 -8.89 -15.65
C CYS A 184 1.19 -9.64 -16.99
N GLN A 185 1.99 -9.31 -18.00
CA GLN A 185 1.98 -9.95 -19.31
C GLN A 185 3.22 -10.82 -19.53
N LEU A 186 3.06 -11.85 -20.35
CA LEU A 186 4.16 -12.65 -20.88
C LEU A 186 4.88 -11.90 -22.02
N GLU A 187 6.03 -12.41 -22.45
CA GLU A 187 6.81 -11.81 -23.55
C GLU A 187 6.04 -11.74 -24.88
N ASP A 188 5.05 -12.61 -25.07
CA ASP A 188 4.16 -12.63 -26.24
C ASP A 188 3.01 -11.61 -26.17
N GLY A 189 2.91 -10.86 -25.06
CA GLY A 189 1.86 -9.87 -24.81
C GLY A 189 0.53 -10.44 -24.32
N SER A 190 0.45 -11.75 -24.06
CA SER A 190 -0.71 -12.37 -23.42
C SER A 190 -0.66 -12.19 -21.89
N ASP A 191 -1.83 -12.18 -21.23
CA ASP A 191 -1.91 -12.02 -19.78
C ASP A 191 -1.38 -13.29 -19.09
N ASP A 192 -0.45 -13.12 -18.13
CA ASP A 192 0.15 -14.21 -17.38
C ASP A 192 -0.90 -14.86 -16.45
N PRO A 193 -1.27 -16.14 -16.64
CA PRO A 193 -2.26 -16.82 -15.81
C PRO A 193 -1.89 -16.88 -14.33
N SER A 194 -0.59 -16.91 -14.01
CA SER A 194 -0.11 -16.94 -12.62
C SER A 194 -0.35 -15.61 -11.89
N LYS A 195 -0.48 -14.52 -12.64
CA LYS A 195 -0.73 -13.16 -12.14
C LYS A 195 -2.16 -12.69 -12.37
N GLY A 196 -3.07 -13.60 -12.75
CA GLY A 196 -4.43 -13.27 -13.16
C GLY A 196 -5.23 -12.44 -12.15
N THR A 197 -5.03 -12.64 -10.84
CA THR A 197 -5.66 -11.82 -9.80
C THR A 197 -5.18 -10.36 -9.86
N TYR A 198 -3.88 -10.13 -9.98
CA TYR A 198 -3.32 -8.78 -10.14
C TYR A 198 -3.73 -8.15 -11.48
N SER A 199 -3.76 -8.93 -12.56
CA SER A 199 -4.24 -8.46 -13.86
C SER A 199 -5.67 -7.93 -13.77
N LEU A 200 -6.57 -8.64 -13.07
CA LEU A 200 -7.95 -8.19 -12.86
C LEU A 200 -8.02 -6.91 -12.00
N GLU A 201 -7.18 -6.77 -10.98
CA GLU A 201 -7.08 -5.52 -10.21
C GLU A 201 -6.67 -4.35 -11.10
N VAL A 202 -5.64 -4.53 -11.94
CA VAL A 202 -5.17 -3.51 -12.89
C VAL A 202 -6.25 -3.15 -13.90
N TYR A 203 -6.93 -4.15 -14.47
CA TYR A 203 -8.07 -3.91 -15.37
C TYR A 203 -9.20 -3.16 -14.67
N SER A 204 -9.49 -3.47 -13.41
CA SER A 204 -10.56 -2.79 -12.65
C SER A 204 -10.25 -1.31 -12.43
N LEU A 205 -9.01 -0.97 -12.09
CA LEU A 205 -8.56 0.42 -11.93
C LEU A 205 -8.63 1.19 -13.26
N GLU A 206 -8.20 0.58 -14.36
CA GLU A 206 -8.25 1.20 -15.68
C GLU A 206 -9.69 1.39 -16.18
N ILE A 207 -10.58 0.42 -15.90
CA ILE A 207 -12.01 0.51 -16.23
C ILE A 207 -12.65 1.65 -15.44
N LEU A 208 -12.37 1.78 -14.14
CA LEU A 208 -12.86 2.90 -13.31
C LEU A 208 -12.40 4.24 -13.87
N MET A 209 -11.11 4.38 -14.18
CA MET A 209 -10.55 5.58 -14.81
C MET A 209 -11.28 5.96 -16.11
N TYR A 210 -11.54 4.98 -16.99
CA TYR A 210 -12.25 5.24 -18.24
C TYR A 210 -13.75 5.47 -18.06
N ALA A 211 -14.37 4.92 -17.02
CA ALA A 211 -15.75 5.19 -16.66
C ALA A 211 -15.91 6.66 -16.23
N GLU A 212 -14.98 7.18 -15.41
CA GLU A 212 -15.00 8.58 -14.98
C GLU A 212 -14.69 9.56 -16.12
N THR A 213 -13.71 9.24 -16.96
CA THR A 213 -13.34 10.06 -18.14
C THR A 213 -14.28 9.89 -19.33
N ARG A 214 -15.33 9.06 -19.20
CA ARG A 214 -16.38 8.78 -20.22
C ARG A 214 -15.82 8.24 -21.55
N ASN A 215 -14.74 7.46 -21.50
CA ASN A 215 -14.14 6.83 -22.68
C ASN A 215 -14.69 5.42 -22.93
N ASN A 216 -15.93 5.33 -23.40
CA ASN A 216 -16.64 4.06 -23.59
C ASN A 216 -15.96 3.11 -24.59
N LYS A 217 -15.25 3.64 -25.60
CA LYS A 217 -14.54 2.81 -26.59
C LYS A 217 -13.42 1.98 -25.95
N ARG A 218 -12.60 2.62 -25.11
CA ARG A 218 -11.50 1.94 -24.41
C ARG A 218 -12.03 1.04 -23.29
N LEU A 219 -13.04 1.49 -22.55
CA LEU A 219 -13.70 0.70 -21.52
C LEU A 219 -14.17 -0.65 -22.08
N LYS A 220 -14.81 -0.64 -23.26
CA LYS A 220 -15.28 -1.88 -23.92
C LYS A 220 -14.17 -2.87 -24.22
N ALA A 221 -13.07 -2.38 -24.78
CA ALA A 221 -11.93 -3.22 -25.11
C ALA A 221 -11.35 -3.87 -23.84
N LEU A 222 -11.25 -3.10 -22.76
CA LEU A 222 -10.73 -3.58 -21.47
C LEU A 222 -11.68 -4.55 -20.78
N TYR A 223 -12.98 -4.27 -20.78
CA TYR A 223 -13.99 -5.18 -20.25
C TYR A 223 -13.91 -6.57 -20.93
N GLN A 224 -13.80 -6.60 -22.26
CA GLN A 224 -13.65 -7.85 -23.01
C GLN A 224 -12.32 -8.56 -22.74
N ARG A 225 -11.25 -7.83 -22.44
CA ARG A 225 -9.97 -8.42 -22.01
C ARG A 225 -10.07 -9.00 -20.59
N ALA A 226 -10.65 -8.25 -19.66
CA ALA A 226 -10.83 -8.67 -18.28
C ALA A 226 -11.64 -9.98 -18.16
N LEU A 227 -12.68 -10.16 -19.00
CA LEU A 227 -13.45 -11.41 -19.05
C LEU A 227 -12.66 -12.63 -19.57
N LYS A 228 -11.57 -12.41 -20.30
CA LYS A 228 -10.70 -13.49 -20.83
C LYS A 228 -9.64 -13.93 -19.84
N VAL A 229 -9.39 -13.16 -18.78
CA VAL A 229 -8.42 -13.52 -17.75
C VAL A 229 -8.94 -14.74 -17.00
N LYS A 230 -8.27 -15.88 -17.20
CA LYS A 230 -8.57 -17.12 -16.49
C LYS A 230 -7.85 -17.10 -15.15
N SER A 231 -8.51 -16.63 -14.10
CA SER A 231 -8.04 -16.75 -12.71
C SER A 231 -8.75 -17.90 -11.99
N ALA A 232 -8.06 -18.56 -11.06
CA ALA A 232 -8.61 -19.65 -10.25
C ALA A 232 -9.73 -19.16 -9.31
N VAL A 233 -9.64 -17.94 -8.77
CA VAL A 233 -10.71 -17.28 -7.99
C VAL A 233 -10.51 -15.76 -8.03
N PRO A 234 -11.33 -14.99 -8.75
CA PRO A 234 -11.28 -13.53 -8.70
C PRO A 234 -12.01 -12.98 -7.47
N HIS A 235 -11.51 -11.89 -6.88
CA HIS A 235 -12.14 -11.27 -5.71
C HIS A 235 -13.54 -10.74 -6.07
N PRO A 236 -14.61 -11.04 -5.31
CA PRO A 236 -15.99 -10.66 -5.64
C PRO A 236 -16.16 -9.15 -5.89
N LYS A 237 -15.54 -8.31 -5.05
CA LYS A 237 -15.54 -6.83 -5.19
C LYS A 237 -15.01 -6.35 -6.56
N ILE A 238 -13.88 -6.91 -7.01
CA ILE A 238 -13.24 -6.54 -8.28
C ILE A 238 -14.13 -6.94 -9.46
N MET A 239 -14.66 -8.16 -9.42
CA MET A 239 -15.59 -8.64 -10.44
C MET A 239 -16.87 -7.83 -10.47
N GLY A 240 -17.38 -7.40 -9.32
CA GLY A 240 -18.51 -6.49 -9.19
C GLY A 240 -18.26 -5.19 -9.94
N ILE A 241 -17.13 -4.52 -9.70
CA ILE A 241 -16.74 -3.27 -10.38
C ILE A 241 -16.68 -3.46 -11.90
N ILE A 242 -16.02 -4.52 -12.37
CA ILE A 242 -15.86 -4.80 -13.80
C ILE A 242 -17.24 -5.03 -14.46
N ARG A 243 -18.10 -5.82 -13.82
CA ARG A 243 -19.45 -6.12 -14.33
C ARG A 243 -20.38 -4.90 -14.29
N GLU A 244 -20.33 -4.12 -13.22
CA GLU A 244 -21.13 -2.90 -13.09
C GLU A 244 -20.77 -1.87 -14.16
N CYS A 245 -19.47 -1.59 -14.33
CA CYS A 245 -18.99 -0.67 -15.36
C CYS A 245 -19.29 -1.19 -16.77
N GLY A 246 -19.11 -2.50 -16.99
CA GLY A 246 -19.48 -3.17 -18.24
C GLY A 246 -20.98 -3.05 -18.55
N GLY A 247 -21.83 -3.26 -17.54
CA GLY A 247 -23.28 -3.12 -17.65
C GLY A 247 -23.72 -1.70 -17.98
N LYS A 248 -23.20 -0.68 -17.27
CA LYS A 248 -23.46 0.74 -17.54
C LYS A 248 -23.07 1.13 -18.97
N MET A 249 -21.91 0.67 -19.42
CA MET A 249 -21.45 0.87 -20.79
C MET A 249 -22.41 0.22 -21.81
N HIS A 250 -22.79 -1.05 -21.60
CA HIS A 250 -23.72 -1.76 -22.49
C HIS A 250 -25.10 -1.09 -22.58
N MET A 251 -25.63 -0.63 -21.44
CA MET A 251 -26.86 0.17 -21.39
C MET A 251 -26.72 1.48 -22.20
N SER A 252 -25.58 2.17 -22.10
CA SER A 252 -25.34 3.40 -22.86
C SER A 252 -25.24 3.19 -24.38
N GLU A 253 -24.88 1.97 -24.83
CA GLU A 253 -24.83 1.60 -26.25
C GLU A 253 -26.16 1.02 -26.77
N GLY A 254 -27.21 0.94 -25.95
CA GLY A 254 -28.48 0.31 -26.30
C GLY A 254 -28.38 -1.21 -26.54
N LYS A 255 -27.31 -1.85 -26.03
CA LYS A 255 -27.09 -3.29 -26.12
C LYS A 255 -27.38 -3.90 -24.76
N HIS A 256 -28.52 -4.55 -24.60
CA HIS A 256 -28.81 -5.31 -23.39
C HIS A 256 -27.84 -6.50 -23.30
N PRO A 257 -27.15 -6.72 -22.16
CA PRO A 257 -26.41 -7.94 -21.96
C PRO A 257 -27.38 -9.12 -21.98
N ALA A 258 -27.02 -10.20 -22.67
CA ALA A 258 -27.70 -11.47 -22.50
C ALA A 258 -27.47 -11.93 -21.05
N VAL A 259 -28.57 -12.22 -20.35
CA VAL A 259 -28.59 -12.74 -18.98
C VAL A 259 -27.85 -14.07 -18.90
#